data_AF-A0A3Q3F557-F1
#
_entry.id   AF-A0A3Q3F557-F1
#
_cell.length_a   1.000
_cell.length_b   1.000
_cell.length_c   1.000
_cell.angle_alpha   90.00
_cell.angle_beta   90.00
_cell.angle_gamma   90.00
#
_symmetry.space_group_name_H-M   'P 1'
#
loop_
_entity.id
_entity.type
_entity.pdbx_description
1 polymer ?
#
loop_
_entity_poly.entity_id
_entity_poly.type
_entity_poly.pdbx_seq_one_letter_code
_entity_poly.pdbx_strand_id
1 'polypeptide(L)' 'MSLSEKSDEEISELLTKFGIKHGPIVESTRGLYEKKLARLMESAAVKSSPDKTFYREEEEEVTYITYHTPVRHEAYGDS' A
#
# COMPACT_ATOMS: atom_id res chain seq x y z
N MET A 1 -0.53 -21.96 0.10
CA MET A 1 -0.39 -22.39 1.50
C MET A 1 -0.69 -21.19 2.37
N SER A 2 -1.90 -21.13 2.91
CA SER A 2 -2.34 -20.02 3.74
C SER A 2 -1.91 -20.27 5.18
N LEU A 3 -1.49 -19.23 5.90
CA LEU A 3 -1.10 -19.36 7.32
C LEU A 3 -2.28 -19.81 8.21
N SER A 4 -3.52 -19.55 7.77
CA SER A 4 -4.75 -19.98 8.43
C SER A 4 -5.00 -21.50 8.39
N GLU A 5 -4.31 -22.26 7.54
CA GLU A 5 -4.44 -23.72 7.46
C GLU A 5 -3.50 -24.44 8.44
N LYS A 6 -2.60 -23.69 9.09
CA LYS A 6 -1.59 -24.23 10.00
C LYS A 6 -2.14 -24.42 11.41
N SER A 7 -1.59 -25.38 12.14
CA SER A 7 -1.91 -25.56 13.55
C SER A 7 -1.32 -24.43 14.41
N ASP A 8 -1.81 -24.30 15.65
CA ASP A 8 -1.26 -23.35 16.61
C ASP A 8 0.21 -23.62 16.93
N GLU A 9 0.61 -24.90 16.96
CA GLU A 9 2.00 -25.30 17.19
C GLU A 9 2.87 -24.87 16.02
N GLU A 10 2.43 -25.09 14.79
CA GLU A 10 3.16 -24.66 13.60
C GLU A 10 3.32 -23.13 13.56
N ILE A 11 2.27 -22.37 13.94
CA ILE A 11 2.36 -20.91 14.04
C ILE A 11 3.38 -20.50 15.11
N SER A 12 3.36 -21.14 16.28
CA SER A 12 4.32 -20.92 17.36
C SER A 12 5.78 -21.19 16.93
N GLU A 13 6.02 -22.30 16.25
CA GLU A 13 7.33 -22.65 15.72
C GLU A 13 7.82 -21.63 14.68
N LEU A 14 6.95 -21.20 13.78
CA LEU A 14 7.28 -20.18 12.78
C LEU A 14 7.63 -18.86 13.45
N LEU A 15 6.82 -18.39 14.39
CA LEU A 15 7.09 -17.15 15.12
C LEU A 15 8.46 -17.22 15.81
N THR A 16 8.77 -18.35 16.45
CA THR A 16 10.08 -18.60 17.07
C THR A 16 11.22 -18.56 16.05
N LYS A 17 11.04 -19.23 14.90
CA LYS A 17 12.02 -19.25 13.79
C LYS A 17 12.28 -17.86 13.21
N PHE A 18 11.25 -17.02 13.15
CA PHE A 18 11.36 -15.62 12.75
C PHE A 18 11.83 -14.69 13.88
N GLY A 19 12.10 -15.21 15.09
CA GLY A 19 12.58 -14.43 16.23
C GLY A 19 11.51 -13.55 16.89
N ILE A 20 10.23 -13.83 16.63
CA ILE A 20 9.11 -13.13 17.27
C ILE A 20 8.86 -13.79 18.62
N LYS A 21 9.00 -13.03 19.71
CA LYS A 21 8.50 -13.46 21.03
C LYS A 21 6.98 -13.46 21.00
N HIS A 22 6.37 -14.58 21.35
CA HIS A 22 4.93 -14.76 21.38
C HIS A 22 4.49 -15.37 22.70
N GLY A 23 3.24 -15.07 23.08
CA GLY A 23 2.57 -15.71 24.20
C GLY A 23 1.76 -16.93 23.73
N PRO A 24 0.83 -17.44 24.54
CA PRO A 24 -0.02 -18.55 24.12
C PRO A 24 -0.80 -18.18 22.85
N ILE A 25 -0.75 -19.08 21.85
CA ILE A 25 -1.54 -18.94 20.64
C ILE A 25 -2.96 -19.40 20.96
N VAL A 26 -3.88 -18.45 20.95
CA VAL A 26 -5.32 -18.67 21.15
C VAL A 26 -6.09 -17.98 20.04
N GLU A 27 -7.32 -18.41 19.76
CA GLU A 27 -8.17 -17.94 18.66
C GLU A 27 -8.18 -16.40 18.52
N SER A 28 -8.30 -15.67 19.63
CA SER A 28 -8.32 -14.20 19.66
C SER A 28 -7.00 -13.55 19.18
N THR A 29 -5.88 -14.25 19.36
CA THR A 29 -4.54 -13.77 19.01
C THR A 29 -3.98 -14.41 17.74
N ARG A 30 -4.53 -15.55 17.28
CA ARG A 30 -4.07 -16.29 16.11
C ARG A 30 -4.01 -15.39 14.88
N GLY A 31 -5.09 -14.64 14.59
CA GLY A 31 -5.13 -13.74 13.44
C GLY A 31 -4.11 -12.60 13.48
N LEU A 32 -3.66 -12.17 14.66
CA LEU A 32 -2.59 -11.18 14.81
C LEU A 32 -1.24 -11.78 14.40
N TYR A 33 -0.97 -13.00 14.85
CA TYR A 33 0.29 -13.70 14.55
C TYR A 33 0.40 -14.08 13.08
N GLU A 34 -0.69 -14.57 12.47
CA GLU A 34 -0.74 -14.86 11.03
C GLU A 34 -0.41 -13.62 10.19
N LYS A 35 -1.01 -12.47 10.49
CA LYS A 35 -0.70 -11.20 9.80
C LYS A 35 0.76 -10.79 9.97
N LYS A 36 1.33 -11.02 11.15
CA LYS A 36 2.73 -10.69 11.45
C LYS A 36 3.70 -11.57 10.66
N LEU A 37 3.41 -12.87 10.57
CA LEU A 37 4.15 -13.83 9.76
C LEU A 37 4.03 -13.52 8.26
N ALA A 38 2.83 -13.20 7.78
CA ALA A 38 2.60 -12.83 6.39
C ALA A 38 3.48 -11.64 5.96
N ARG A 39 3.50 -10.57 6.76
CA ARG A 39 4.35 -9.39 6.50
C ARG A 39 5.83 -9.73 6.50
N LEU A 40 6.29 -10.60 7.41
CA LEU A 40 7.69 -11.01 7.45
C LEU A 40 8.07 -11.82 6.22
N MET A 41 7.23 -12.76 5.81
CA MET A 41 7.43 -13.56 4.60
C MET A 41 7.44 -12.70 3.34
N GLU A 42 6.52 -11.74 3.24
CA GLU A 42 6.47 -10.76 2.15
C GLU A 42 7.73 -9.89 2.15
N SER A 43 8.13 -9.33 3.30
CA SER A 43 9.34 -8.51 3.39
C SER A 43 10.63 -9.30 3.11
N ALA A 44 10.66 -10.59 3.46
CA ALA A 44 11.78 -11.48 3.15
C ALA A 44 11.82 -11.83 1.65
N ALA A 45 10.65 -11.99 1.02
CA ALA A 45 10.53 -12.19 -0.42
C ALA A 45 10.96 -10.93 -1.20
N VAL A 46 10.57 -9.74 -0.73
CA VAL A 46 10.94 -8.45 -1.34
C VAL A 46 12.46 -8.22 -1.31
N LYS A 47 13.17 -8.62 -0.24
CA LYS A 47 14.64 -8.56 -0.21
C LYS A 47 15.35 -9.46 -1.23
N SER A 48 14.63 -10.39 -1.87
CA SER A 48 15.17 -11.29 -2.91
C SER A 48 14.76 -10.89 -4.34
N SER A 49 13.89 -9.88 -4.49
CA SER A 49 13.54 -9.29 -5.79
C SER A 49 14.28 -7.96 -5.95
N PRO A 50 14.96 -7.70 -7.08
CA PRO A 50 15.50 -6.37 -7.31
C PRO A 50 14.31 -5.40 -7.39
N ASP A 51 14.25 -4.48 -6.43
CA ASP A 51 13.37 -3.31 -6.40
C ASP A 51 13.44 -2.59 -7.75
N LYS A 52 12.52 -2.94 -8.66
CA LYS A 52 12.21 -2.11 -9.82
C LYS A 52 11.08 -1.18 -9.42
N THR A 53 11.41 -0.19 -8.59
CA THR A 53 10.64 1.04 -8.51
C THR A 53 10.73 1.71 -9.88
N PHE A 54 9.81 1.34 -10.77
CA PHE A 54 9.70 1.92 -12.09
C PHE A 54 9.07 3.30 -11.94
N TYR A 55 9.91 4.32 -11.72
CA TYR A 55 9.52 5.70 -12.01
C TYR A 55 9.34 5.80 -13.53
N ARG A 56 8.09 5.84 -13.98
CA ARG A 56 7.74 6.33 -15.32
C ARG A 56 7.27 7.76 -15.12
N GLU A 57 8.14 8.74 -15.37
CA GLU A 57 7.68 10.10 -15.61
C GLU A 57 6.99 10.07 -16.98
N GLU A 58 5.66 9.98 -16.96
CA GLU A 58 4.86 10.40 -18.11
C GLU A 58 4.80 11.93 -18.07
N GLU A 59 5.59 12.56 -18.94
CA GLU A 59 5.55 14.00 -19.20
C GLU A 59 4.18 14.32 -19.85
N GLU A 60 3.13 14.47 -19.04
CA GLU A 60 1.88 15.06 -19.51
C GLU A 60 2.15 16.55 -19.77
N GLU A 61 2.39 16.93 -21.03
CA GLU A 61 2.46 18.32 -21.47
C GLU A 61 1.12 19.02 -21.20
N VAL A 62 0.97 19.63 -20.03
CA VAL A 62 -0.22 20.42 -19.67
C VAL A 62 -0.23 21.69 -20.53
N THR A 63 -0.96 21.67 -21.64
CA THR A 63 -1.18 22.83 -22.49
C THR A 63 -2.14 23.80 -21.77
N TYR A 64 -1.59 24.83 -21.13
CA TYR A 64 -2.37 25.91 -20.55
C TYR A 64 -2.97 26.79 -21.66
N ILE A 65 -4.26 26.61 -21.95
CA ILE A 65 -5.02 27.55 -22.76
C ILE A 65 -5.49 28.72 -21.90
N THR A 66 -4.90 29.89 -22.09
CA THR A 66 -5.36 31.14 -21.46
C THR A 66 -6.60 31.63 -22.18
N TYR A 67 -7.78 31.43 -21.59
CA TYR A 67 -9.02 32.03 -22.08
C TYR A 67 -9.01 33.53 -21.82
N HIS A 68 -8.60 34.31 -22.83
CA HIS A 68 -8.94 35.74 -22.88
C HIS A 68 -10.36 35.87 -23.39
N THR A 69 -11.31 36.14 -22.48
CA THR A 69 -12.67 36.54 -22.83
C THR A 69 -12.62 37.84 -23.64
N PRO A 70 -13.09 37.88 -24.89
CA PRO A 70 -13.20 39.13 -25.62
C PRO A 70 -14.26 39.99 -24.93
N VAL A 71 -13.83 41.15 -24.42
CA VAL A 71 -14.68 42.15 -23.79
C VAL A 71 -15.70 42.61 -24.83
N ARG A 72 -16.94 42.12 -24.76
CA ARG A 72 -18.04 42.66 -25.54
C ARG A 72 -18.42 44.01 -24.95
N HIS A 73 -18.04 45.05 -25.69
CA HIS A 73 -18.60 46.39 -25.60
C HIS A 73 -20.12 46.30 -25.85
N GLU A 74 -20.94 46.50 -24.83
CA GLU A 74 -22.34 46.87 -24.99
C GLU A 74 -22.64 48.05 -24.08
N ALA A 75 -22.84 49.19 -24.73
CA ALA A 75 -23.36 50.41 -24.14
C ALA A 75 -24.87 50.25 -23.89
N TYR A 76 -25.33 50.59 -22.69
CA TYR A 76 -26.66 51.15 -22.48
C TYR A 76 -26.70 51.94 -21.17
N GLY A 77 -27.21 53.16 -21.23
CA GLY A 77 -27.14 54.15 -20.14
C GLY A 77 -28.45 54.39 -19.38
N ASP A 78 -28.44 55.55 -18.71
CA ASP A 78 -29.52 56.35 -18.11
C ASP A 78 -29.95 56.05 -16.66
N SER A 79 -29.44 56.87 -15.72
CA SER A 79 -30.21 57.71 -14.78
C SER A 79 -29.29 58.74 -14.11
#